data_AF-A0A7S0RIZ3-F1
#
_entry.id   AF-A0A7S0RIZ3-F1
#
_cell.length_a   1.000
_cell.length_b   1.000
_cell.length_c   1.000
_cell.angle_alpha   90.00
_cell.angle_beta   90.00
_cell.angle_gamma   90.00
#
_symmetry.space_group_name_H-M   'P 1'
#
loop_
_entity.id
_entity.type
_entity.pdbx_description
1 polymer ?
#
loop_
_entity_poly.entity_id
_entity_poly.type
_entity_poly.pdbx_seq_one_letter_code
_entity_poly.pdbx_strand_id
1 'polypeptide(L)'
;GQSGYKDGKHSEFDGPGEVAVDGDGNIIVSDYSNNCVRKISPQGLVSTLAGTGQQDYQDGDGATAAQFNRPHGVAVDGDGNIIVSDYSNNCVRKISPQGLVSTLAGTGQRGYQDGDGAIAAQFYRPEGVAVDGDGNVIVADRMNHCIRKVTPQGVVSTVAGTGRKRGYKDGGVLEALFNCPIDVAVDGDGNIIVADANNHCIRKLTPQGVVSTLAGAAQVNGYGGAMLGYRNGEGLDARFSSPDGVAIDQQGNIIVCDRENHCIRVVAARLTPPRISQPNQPAHESAFLAADYHKGLESSDFHDVTFVVDNERIPAHRFVLASRCEYFRSMFGEGFQERGSNEVKVSDKGISAAAFKALLKYLYAGCMEVEDGLLVEMVKVCDQYQVVHLRDHCMRRLNADITEHNAIGWLVQAHALQGVEMVKQDVVTYVARNYRKIGRRAKSTLALLDEHPSLVKEILDRQVTM
;
A
#
# COMPACT_ATOMS: atom_id res chain seq x y z
N GLY A 1 -7.55 23.79 -8.45
CA GLY A 1 -8.76 23.93 -7.61
C GLY A 1 -8.61 25.16 -6.74
N GLN A 2 -9.57 25.41 -5.84
CA GLN A 2 -9.35 26.33 -4.72
C GLN A 2 -8.57 25.58 -3.63
N SER A 3 -7.66 26.27 -2.94
CA SER A 3 -7.05 25.75 -1.72
C SER A 3 -8.13 25.52 -0.67
N GLY A 4 -8.08 24.38 0.02
CA GLY A 4 -9.01 24.05 1.08
C GLY A 4 -8.91 22.59 1.51
N TYR A 5 -9.82 22.15 2.37
CA TYR A 5 -9.86 20.79 2.90
C TYR A 5 -11.26 20.23 2.84
N LYS A 6 -11.51 19.36 1.86
CA LYS A 6 -12.83 18.76 1.64
C LYS A 6 -12.74 17.42 0.93
N ASP A 7 -13.41 16.41 1.48
CA ASP A 7 -13.60 15.09 0.87
C ASP A 7 -14.77 15.06 -0.13
N GLY A 8 -14.84 14.00 -0.94
CA GLY A 8 -15.89 13.78 -1.93
C GLY A 8 -15.44 14.00 -3.38
N LYS A 9 -16.41 14.07 -4.30
CA LYS A 9 -16.16 14.28 -5.75
C LYS A 9 -15.83 15.73 -6.12
N HIS A 10 -16.14 16.67 -5.23
CA HIS A 10 -15.80 18.10 -5.35
C HIS A 10 -14.87 18.46 -4.20
N SER A 11 -13.76 17.74 -4.15
CA SER A 11 -12.76 17.83 -3.09
C SER A 11 -11.89 19.06 -3.22
N GLU A 12 -11.27 19.42 -2.11
CA GLU A 12 -10.27 20.48 -2.00
C GLU A 12 -9.00 19.91 -1.38
N PHE A 13 -7.86 20.41 -1.87
CA PHE A 13 -6.50 20.13 -1.41
C PHE A 13 -5.83 21.47 -1.14
N ASP A 14 -4.81 21.51 -0.30
CA ASP A 14 -3.98 22.68 -0.09
C ASP A 14 -2.49 22.35 -0.20
N GLY A 15 -1.91 22.79 -1.32
CA GLY A 15 -0.51 22.54 -1.67
C GLY A 15 -0.14 21.05 -1.73
N PRO A 16 -0.85 20.16 -2.45
CA PRO A 16 -0.49 18.75 -2.50
C PRO A 16 0.96 18.56 -2.94
N GLY A 17 1.71 17.70 -2.23
CA GLY A 17 3.15 17.54 -2.41
C GLY A 17 3.50 16.51 -3.47
N GLU A 18 3.21 15.24 -3.19
CA GLU A 18 3.59 14.10 -4.02
C GLU A 18 2.41 13.12 -4.17
N VAL A 19 2.49 12.25 -5.19
CA VAL A 19 1.48 11.24 -5.48
C VAL A 19 2.10 9.87 -5.71
N ALA A 20 1.43 8.84 -5.22
CA ALA A 20 1.73 7.44 -5.50
C ALA A 20 0.47 6.69 -5.94
N VAL A 21 0.62 5.58 -6.65
CA VAL A 21 -0.50 4.73 -7.07
C VAL A 21 -0.37 3.38 -6.39
N ASP A 22 -1.42 2.93 -5.70
CA ASP A 22 -1.45 1.62 -5.06
C ASP A 22 -1.86 0.49 -6.03
N GLY A 23 -1.78 -0.76 -5.55
CA GLY A 23 -2.11 -1.94 -6.35
C GLY A 23 -3.59 -2.05 -6.76
N ASP A 24 -4.48 -1.28 -6.14
CA ASP A 24 -5.90 -1.21 -6.48
C ASP A 24 -6.21 -0.03 -7.43
N GLY A 25 -5.19 0.73 -7.83
CA GLY A 25 -5.31 1.88 -8.71
C GLY A 25 -5.80 3.15 -8.02
N ASN A 26 -5.79 3.21 -6.69
CA ASN A 26 -6.03 4.47 -5.98
C ASN A 26 -4.79 5.37 -6.08
N ILE A 27 -5.01 6.67 -6.16
CA ILE A 27 -3.95 7.68 -6.08
C ILE A 27 -3.86 8.14 -4.62
N ILE A 28 -2.72 7.91 -3.99
CA ILE A 28 -2.38 8.41 -2.66
C ILE A 28 -1.71 9.77 -2.85
N VAL A 29 -2.14 10.76 -2.09
CA VAL A 29 -1.69 12.15 -2.20
C VAL A 29 -1.30 12.65 -0.82
N SER A 30 -0.11 13.23 -0.67
CA SER A 30 0.19 14.05 0.50
C SER A 30 -0.44 15.43 0.34
N ASP A 31 -1.32 15.79 1.26
CA ASP A 31 -1.97 17.10 1.27
C ASP A 31 -1.23 17.98 2.27
N TYR A 32 -0.08 18.49 1.80
CA TYR A 32 0.99 19.08 2.62
C TYR A 32 0.47 20.15 3.58
N SER A 33 -0.26 21.17 3.11
CA SER A 33 -0.71 22.25 4.00
C SER A 33 -1.88 21.83 4.89
N ASN A 34 -2.61 20.78 4.49
CA ASN A 34 -3.67 20.18 5.29
C ASN A 34 -3.17 19.10 6.26
N ASN A 35 -1.85 18.87 6.41
CA ASN A 35 -1.27 17.93 7.39
C ASN A 35 -1.88 16.52 7.35
N CYS A 36 -2.23 16.02 6.16
CA CYS A 36 -2.87 14.72 6.01
C CYS A 36 -2.44 14.03 4.71
N VAL A 37 -2.74 12.74 4.65
CA VAL A 37 -2.63 11.91 3.46
C VAL A 37 -4.03 11.58 2.97
N ARG A 38 -4.27 11.83 1.70
CA ARG A 38 -5.57 11.67 1.03
C ARG A 38 -5.48 10.53 0.03
N LYS A 39 -6.63 9.93 -0.27
CA LYS A 39 -6.78 8.87 -1.27
C LYS A 39 -7.81 9.29 -2.31
N ILE A 40 -7.51 9.10 -3.58
CA ILE A 40 -8.41 9.27 -4.70
C ILE A 40 -8.69 7.90 -5.30
N SER A 41 -9.94 7.46 -5.27
CA SER A 41 -10.32 6.17 -5.86
C SER A 41 -10.30 6.21 -7.39
N PRO A 42 -10.30 5.06 -8.10
CA PRO A 42 -10.44 5.02 -9.56
C PRO A 42 -11.72 5.71 -10.09
N GLN A 43 -12.74 5.86 -9.24
CA GLN A 43 -13.99 6.56 -9.55
C GLN A 43 -13.91 8.07 -9.29
N GLY A 44 -12.74 8.58 -8.91
CA GLY A 44 -12.49 9.99 -8.62
C GLY A 44 -13.04 10.47 -7.27
N LEU A 45 -13.31 9.56 -6.33
CA LEU A 45 -13.75 9.95 -4.98
C LEU A 45 -12.53 10.22 -4.10
N VAL A 46 -12.47 11.41 -3.49
CA VAL A 46 -11.41 11.74 -2.52
C VAL A 46 -11.89 11.46 -1.09
N SER A 47 -11.04 10.82 -0.30
CA SER A 47 -11.23 10.59 1.13
C SER A 47 -9.93 10.84 1.89
N THR A 48 -10.02 11.30 3.13
CA THR A 48 -8.88 11.36 4.04
C THR A 48 -8.49 9.95 4.49
N LEU A 49 -7.25 9.58 4.25
CA LEU A 49 -6.71 8.28 4.64
C LEU A 49 -6.09 8.33 6.04
N ALA A 50 -5.27 9.36 6.30
CA ALA A 50 -4.67 9.58 7.61
C ALA A 50 -4.34 11.07 7.84
N GLY A 51 -4.27 11.48 9.10
CA GLY A 51 -4.03 12.85 9.53
C GLY A 51 -5.33 13.55 9.92
N THR A 52 -5.37 14.11 11.13
CA THR A 52 -6.52 14.88 11.63
C THR A 52 -6.61 16.31 11.06
N GLY A 53 -5.60 16.73 10.29
CA GLY A 53 -5.43 18.11 9.83
C GLY A 53 -4.70 19.03 10.81
N GLN A 54 -4.58 18.62 12.07
CA GLN A 54 -3.75 19.33 13.05
C GLN A 54 -2.27 19.05 12.82
N GLN A 55 -1.47 20.12 12.77
CA GLN A 55 -0.02 20.06 12.70
C GLN A 55 0.56 19.58 14.04
N ASP A 56 1.03 18.33 14.11
CA ASP A 56 1.70 17.77 15.30
C ASP A 56 2.50 16.51 14.93
N TYR A 57 3.05 15.81 15.93
CA TYR A 57 3.75 14.53 15.78
C TYR A 57 3.14 13.46 16.70
N GLN A 58 2.17 12.71 16.17
CA GLN A 58 1.46 11.67 16.93
C GLN A 58 1.20 10.43 16.07
N ASP A 59 1.62 9.26 16.56
CA ASP A 59 1.24 7.95 16.03
C ASP A 59 -0.16 7.54 16.53
N GLY A 60 -0.83 6.65 15.80
CA GLY A 60 -2.17 6.18 16.16
C GLY A 60 -3.02 5.78 14.96
N ASP A 61 -4.31 5.56 15.21
CA ASP A 61 -5.30 5.31 14.15
C ASP A 61 -5.38 6.52 13.18
N GLY A 62 -5.31 6.23 11.89
CA GLY A 62 -4.85 7.18 10.88
C GLY A 62 -5.71 8.42 10.74
N ALA A 63 -7.02 8.28 10.57
CA ALA A 63 -7.88 9.42 10.26
C ALA A 63 -8.29 10.24 11.50
N THR A 64 -8.22 9.66 12.70
CA THR A 64 -8.83 10.24 13.90
C THR A 64 -7.82 10.61 15.00
N ALA A 65 -6.64 9.99 15.01
CA ALA A 65 -5.64 10.19 16.06
C ALA A 65 -4.27 10.59 15.51
N ALA A 66 -3.85 10.03 14.38
CA ALA A 66 -2.53 10.32 13.83
C ALA A 66 -2.41 11.79 13.39
N GLN A 67 -1.27 12.40 13.71
CA GLN A 67 -0.95 13.78 13.34
C GLN A 67 0.37 13.82 12.59
N PHE A 68 0.36 14.59 11.51
CA PHE A 68 1.51 14.87 10.66
C PHE A 68 1.83 16.36 10.73
N ASN A 69 3.01 16.73 10.25
CA ASN A 69 3.41 18.11 10.09
C ASN A 69 3.98 18.30 8.69
N ARG A 70 3.07 18.71 7.80
CA ARG A 70 3.35 18.94 6.38
C ARG A 70 3.96 17.72 5.69
N PRO A 71 3.26 16.58 5.63
CA PRO A 71 3.77 15.40 4.94
C PRO A 71 4.04 15.73 3.47
N HIS A 72 5.11 15.15 2.89
CA HIS A 72 5.50 15.47 1.51
C HIS A 72 5.58 14.22 0.63
N GLY A 73 6.64 13.43 0.72
CA GLY A 73 6.80 12.27 -0.13
C GLY A 73 5.87 11.15 0.27
N VAL A 74 5.35 10.42 -0.73
CA VAL A 74 4.48 9.26 -0.53
C VAL A 74 4.88 8.14 -1.48
N ALA A 75 5.00 6.93 -0.95
CA ALA A 75 5.22 5.72 -1.75
C ALA A 75 4.38 4.56 -1.21
N VAL A 76 4.09 3.58 -2.06
CA VAL A 76 3.36 2.36 -1.68
C VAL A 76 4.29 1.17 -1.81
N ASP A 77 4.44 0.38 -0.76
CA ASP A 77 5.24 -0.85 -0.79
C ASP A 77 4.45 -2.06 -1.30
N GLY A 78 5.13 -3.20 -1.45
CA GLY A 78 4.51 -4.44 -1.91
C GLY A 78 3.52 -5.08 -0.94
N ASP A 79 3.50 -4.68 0.33
CA ASP A 79 2.52 -5.15 1.30
C ASP A 79 1.31 -4.21 1.38
N GLY A 80 1.28 -3.15 0.55
CA GLY A 80 0.24 -2.14 0.52
C GLY A 80 0.37 -1.12 1.65
N ASN A 81 1.49 -1.08 2.38
CA ASN A 81 1.75 0.02 3.30
C ASN A 81 2.05 1.30 2.50
N ILE A 82 1.64 2.43 3.06
CA ILE A 82 1.99 3.75 2.53
C ILE A 82 3.11 4.32 3.39
N ILE A 83 4.21 4.64 2.74
CA ILE A 83 5.37 5.29 3.33
C ILE A 83 5.24 6.77 3.08
N VAL A 84 5.43 7.57 4.13
CA VAL A 84 5.26 9.02 4.09
C VAL A 84 6.49 9.68 4.69
N SER A 85 7.09 10.66 4.01
CA SER A 85 8.01 11.56 4.70
C SER A 85 7.21 12.64 5.42
N ASP A 86 7.35 12.69 6.74
CA ASP A 86 6.73 13.71 7.56
C ASP A 86 7.70 14.88 7.68
N TYR A 87 7.74 15.67 6.60
CA TYR A 87 8.82 16.60 6.27
C TYR A 87 9.18 17.54 7.42
N SER A 88 8.22 18.16 8.09
CA SER A 88 8.54 19.08 9.18
C SER A 88 8.77 18.37 10.52
N ASN A 89 8.30 17.13 10.67
CA ASN A 89 8.63 16.28 11.82
C ASN A 89 9.96 15.52 11.64
N ASN A 90 10.69 15.65 10.52
CA ASN A 90 12.02 15.04 10.34
C ASN A 90 12.03 13.51 10.54
N CYS A 91 10.97 12.82 10.09
CA CYS A 91 10.87 11.37 10.19
C CYS A 91 10.16 10.77 8.97
N VAL A 92 10.23 9.44 8.88
CA VAL A 92 9.50 8.63 7.90
C VAL A 92 8.44 7.85 8.65
N ARG A 93 7.19 8.00 8.23
CA ARG A 93 6.01 7.36 8.79
C ARG A 93 5.54 6.24 7.87
N LYS A 94 4.90 5.23 8.45
CA LYS A 94 4.27 4.12 7.74
C LYS A 94 2.80 4.05 8.13
N ILE A 95 1.94 3.99 7.13
CA ILE A 95 0.50 3.74 7.26
C ILE A 95 0.27 2.30 6.81
N SER A 96 -0.22 1.44 7.71
CA SER A 96 -0.57 0.07 7.33
C SER A 96 -1.83 0.05 6.46
N PRO A 97 -2.13 -1.07 5.76
CA PRO A 97 -3.39 -1.25 5.05
C PRO A 97 -4.63 -1.07 5.93
N GLN A 98 -4.52 -1.30 7.24
CA GLN A 98 -5.58 -1.07 8.23
C GLN A 98 -5.73 0.40 8.63
N GLY A 99 -4.88 1.30 8.13
CA GLY A 99 -4.88 2.71 8.46
C GLY A 99 -4.09 3.07 9.72
N LEU A 100 -3.35 2.14 10.33
CA LEU A 100 -2.53 2.46 11.50
C LEU A 100 -1.28 3.23 11.08
N VAL A 101 -1.08 4.42 11.66
CA VAL A 101 0.12 5.23 11.45
C VAL A 101 1.14 4.96 12.56
N SER A 102 2.36 4.64 12.15
CA SER A 102 3.51 4.41 13.01
C SER A 102 4.75 5.12 12.47
N THR A 103 5.67 5.47 13.36
CA THR A 103 6.99 5.97 12.95
C THR A 103 7.89 4.82 12.54
N LEU A 104 8.28 4.79 11.26
CA LEU A 104 9.20 3.78 10.73
C LEU A 104 10.65 4.13 11.09
N ALA A 105 11.05 5.39 10.92
CA ALA A 105 12.39 5.86 11.22
C ALA A 105 12.43 7.36 11.52
N GLY A 106 13.39 7.78 12.37
CA GLY A 106 13.59 9.17 12.73
C GLY A 106 12.97 9.54 14.08
N THR A 107 13.75 10.26 14.90
CA THR A 107 13.37 10.64 16.28
C THR A 107 12.40 11.82 16.39
N GLY A 108 12.04 12.46 15.28
CA GLY A 108 11.35 13.76 15.31
C GLY A 108 12.31 14.95 15.34
N GLN A 109 13.55 14.73 15.78
CA GLN A 109 14.56 15.78 15.93
C GLN A 109 15.34 15.96 14.63
N ARG A 110 15.51 17.22 14.22
CA ARG A 110 16.39 17.56 13.09
C ARG A 110 17.83 17.17 13.39
N GLY A 111 18.50 16.55 12.43
CA GLY A 111 19.91 16.18 12.54
C GLY A 111 20.37 15.29 11.39
N TYR A 112 21.59 14.79 11.49
CA TYR A 112 22.18 13.84 10.54
C TYR A 112 22.85 12.72 11.33
N GLN A 113 22.11 11.63 11.52
CA GLN A 113 22.56 10.48 12.31
C GLN A 113 21.98 9.20 11.72
N ASP A 114 22.85 8.24 11.38
CA ASP A 114 22.50 6.86 11.05
C ASP A 114 22.17 6.10 12.34
N GLY A 115 21.38 5.03 12.25
CA GLY A 115 21.05 4.22 13.42
C GLY A 115 19.74 3.47 13.30
N ASP A 116 19.40 2.77 14.37
CA ASP A 116 18.27 1.84 14.40
C ASP A 116 16.94 2.58 14.66
N GLY A 117 16.05 2.60 13.66
CA GLY A 117 14.63 2.89 13.82
C GLY A 117 14.26 4.32 14.22
N ALA A 118 13.09 4.43 14.85
CA ALA A 118 12.48 5.67 15.34
C ALA A 118 13.21 6.30 16.56
N ILE A 119 14.21 5.62 17.13
CA ILE A 119 14.82 6.02 18.42
C ILE A 119 16.21 6.64 18.29
N ALA A 120 16.91 6.43 17.18
CA ALA A 120 18.30 6.89 17.02
C ALA A 120 18.54 7.72 15.76
N ALA A 121 17.91 7.36 14.64
CA ALA A 121 18.14 8.06 13.38
C ALA A 121 17.62 9.51 13.42
N GLN A 122 18.33 10.41 12.75
CA GLN A 122 17.92 11.80 12.59
C GLN A 122 17.99 12.18 11.11
N PHE A 123 16.91 12.78 10.63
CA PHE A 123 16.81 13.36 9.31
C PHE A 123 16.75 14.89 9.43
N TYR A 124 16.87 15.59 8.31
CA TYR A 124 16.58 17.01 8.26
C TYR A 124 15.72 17.34 7.05
N ARG A 125 14.41 17.46 7.32
CA ARG A 125 13.39 17.72 6.30
C ARG A 125 13.45 16.71 5.13
N PRO A 126 13.25 15.41 5.41
CA PRO A 126 13.16 14.41 4.35
C PRO A 126 11.98 14.75 3.43
N GLU A 127 12.17 14.63 2.13
CA GLU A 127 11.20 15.09 1.12
C GLU A 127 10.68 13.90 0.29
N GLY A 128 11.20 13.62 -0.90
CA GLY A 128 10.74 12.48 -1.69
C GLY A 128 11.16 11.13 -1.12
N VAL A 129 10.33 10.11 -1.33
CA VAL A 129 10.55 8.73 -0.90
C VAL A 129 10.17 7.73 -1.99
N ALA A 130 10.92 6.65 -2.10
CA ALA A 130 10.60 5.52 -2.98
C ALA A 130 10.85 4.20 -2.26
N VAL A 131 10.15 3.15 -2.67
CA VAL A 131 10.34 1.80 -2.12
C VAL A 131 10.97 0.90 -3.18
N ASP A 132 12.03 0.18 -2.82
CA ASP A 132 12.66 -0.80 -3.70
C ASP A 132 11.98 -2.18 -3.65
N GLY A 133 12.39 -3.11 -4.51
CA GLY A 133 11.81 -4.45 -4.59
C GLY A 133 12.02 -5.31 -3.33
N ASP A 134 12.92 -4.91 -2.43
CA ASP A 134 13.19 -5.59 -1.15
C ASP A 134 12.43 -4.92 0.01
N GLY A 135 11.60 -3.91 -0.28
CA GLY A 135 10.84 -3.15 0.72
C GLY A 135 11.67 -2.10 1.47
N ASN A 136 12.89 -1.80 1.03
CA ASN A 136 13.64 -0.67 1.62
C ASN A 136 13.06 0.65 1.10
N VAL A 137 13.01 1.64 1.99
CA VAL A 137 12.64 3.01 1.65
C VAL A 137 13.90 3.81 1.34
N ILE A 138 13.98 4.37 0.15
CA ILE A 138 14.97 5.35 -0.25
C ILE A 138 14.39 6.74 0.02
N VAL A 139 15.17 7.59 0.68
CA VAL A 139 14.73 8.91 1.14
C VAL A 139 15.69 9.98 0.65
N ALA A 140 15.15 11.01 0.02
CA ALA A 140 15.86 12.27 -0.20
C ALA A 140 15.91 13.06 1.12
N ASP A 141 17.03 12.98 1.84
CA ASP A 141 17.23 13.77 3.06
C ASP A 141 17.74 15.17 2.69
N ARG A 142 16.77 15.95 2.22
CA ARG A 142 16.93 17.18 1.46
C ARG A 142 17.89 18.18 2.08
N MET A 143 17.69 18.54 3.35
CA MET A 143 18.55 19.54 4.01
C MET A 143 19.86 18.97 4.53
N ASN A 144 20.00 17.65 4.60
CA ASN A 144 21.30 17.00 4.81
C ASN A 144 22.06 16.76 3.49
N HIS A 145 21.45 17.00 2.33
CA HIS A 145 22.08 16.89 1.01
C HIS A 145 22.62 15.48 0.74
N CYS A 146 21.85 14.46 1.11
CA CYS A 146 22.24 13.07 0.98
C CYS A 146 21.02 12.19 0.69
N ILE A 147 21.30 10.97 0.25
CA ILE A 147 20.30 9.92 0.04
C ILE A 147 20.45 8.88 1.14
N ARG A 148 19.34 8.53 1.75
CA ARG A 148 19.27 7.61 2.89
C ARG A 148 18.49 6.36 2.49
N LYS A 149 18.84 5.23 3.09
CA LYS A 149 18.07 3.99 2.99
C LYS A 149 17.54 3.62 4.37
N VAL A 150 16.26 3.30 4.45
CA VAL A 150 15.57 2.75 5.62
C VAL A 150 15.13 1.33 5.29
N THR A 151 15.58 0.36 6.08
CA THR A 151 15.13 -1.04 5.92
C THR A 151 13.67 -1.21 6.39
N PRO A 152 12.98 -2.32 6.06
CA PRO A 152 11.65 -2.60 6.61
C PRO A 152 11.58 -2.59 8.15
N GLN A 153 12.71 -2.89 8.82
CA GLN A 153 12.86 -2.84 10.27
C GLN A 153 13.19 -1.44 10.82
N GLY A 154 13.28 -0.43 9.96
CA GLY A 154 13.54 0.96 10.34
C GLY A 154 15.01 1.34 10.47
N VAL A 155 15.97 0.43 10.22
CA VAL A 155 17.41 0.76 10.29
C VAL A 155 17.77 1.73 9.18
N VAL A 156 18.38 2.86 9.54
CA VAL A 156 18.76 3.94 8.62
C VAL A 156 20.25 3.94 8.34
N SER A 157 20.60 4.00 7.06
CA SER A 157 21.99 4.18 6.58
C SER A 157 22.07 5.26 5.50
N THR A 158 23.21 5.93 5.40
CA THR A 158 23.50 6.82 4.26
C THR A 158 24.03 6.02 3.07
N VAL A 159 23.36 6.14 1.92
CA VAL A 159 23.75 5.40 0.70
C VAL A 159 24.47 6.27 -0.33
N ALA A 160 24.34 7.60 -0.28
CA ALA A 160 25.19 8.52 -1.01
C ALA A 160 25.13 9.94 -0.45
N GLY A 161 26.21 10.69 -0.61
CA GLY A 161 26.35 12.04 -0.06
C GLY A 161 26.95 12.04 1.35
N THR A 162 27.35 13.22 1.82
CA THR A 162 28.14 13.35 3.06
C THR A 162 27.34 13.81 4.27
N GLY A 163 26.07 14.22 4.09
CA GLY A 163 25.23 14.76 5.15
C GLY A 163 25.60 16.17 5.64
N ARG A 164 26.77 16.68 5.21
CA ARG A 164 27.40 17.87 5.81
C ARG A 164 27.68 18.97 4.79
N LYS A 165 27.97 18.57 3.54
CA LYS A 165 28.41 19.48 2.49
C LYS A 165 27.48 19.37 1.28
N ARG A 166 26.78 20.47 0.98
CA ARG A 166 26.15 20.65 -0.34
C ARG A 166 27.21 20.85 -1.42
N GLY A 167 26.89 20.43 -2.63
CA GLY A 167 27.70 20.72 -3.80
C GLY A 167 27.29 19.84 -4.97
N TYR A 168 28.11 19.84 -6.01
CA TYR A 168 27.95 18.97 -7.16
C TYR A 168 29.26 18.24 -7.41
N LYS A 169 29.23 16.91 -7.30
CA LYS A 169 30.33 16.02 -7.64
C LYS A 169 29.78 14.63 -7.91
N ASP A 170 30.19 14.04 -9.03
CA ASP A 170 30.02 12.60 -9.33
C ASP A 170 31.14 11.78 -8.68
N GLY A 171 30.93 10.48 -8.50
CA GLY A 171 31.92 9.57 -7.93
C GLY A 171 31.31 8.52 -7.00
N GLY A 172 32.15 7.91 -6.14
CA GLY A 172 31.68 6.97 -5.14
C GLY A 172 30.77 7.62 -4.09
N VAL A 173 30.02 6.81 -3.33
CA VAL A 173 29.02 7.27 -2.34
C VAL A 173 29.52 8.29 -1.32
N LEU A 174 30.80 8.22 -0.92
CA LEU A 174 31.45 9.15 0.03
C LEU A 174 32.02 10.41 -0.62
N GLU A 175 32.18 10.41 -1.94
CA GLU A 175 32.73 11.53 -2.71
C GLU A 175 31.66 12.38 -3.36
N ALA A 176 30.55 11.75 -3.74
CA ALA A 176 29.46 12.39 -4.43
C ALA A 176 28.85 13.49 -3.56
N LEU A 177 28.51 14.62 -4.17
CA LEU A 177 27.84 15.73 -3.52
C LEU A 177 26.51 16.00 -4.22
N PHE A 178 25.50 16.24 -3.40
CA PHE A 178 24.17 16.71 -3.79
C PHE A 178 23.93 18.11 -3.24
N ASN A 179 22.92 18.80 -3.75
CA ASN A 179 22.49 20.10 -3.26
C ASN A 179 20.97 20.14 -3.22
N CYS A 180 20.42 19.90 -2.03
CA CYS A 180 18.99 19.75 -1.81
C CYS A 180 18.33 18.78 -2.81
N PRO A 181 18.69 17.48 -2.77
CA PRO A 181 17.92 16.49 -3.52
C PRO A 181 16.48 16.52 -3.01
N ILE A 182 15.52 16.62 -3.92
CA ILE A 182 14.10 16.71 -3.57
C ILE A 182 13.44 15.34 -3.65
N ASP A 183 13.60 14.65 -4.77
CA ASP A 183 12.88 13.39 -5.01
C ASP A 183 13.78 12.25 -5.49
N VAL A 184 13.30 11.02 -5.29
CA VAL A 184 13.97 9.77 -5.65
C VAL A 184 13.01 8.78 -6.31
N ALA A 185 13.51 8.01 -7.28
CA ALA A 185 12.81 6.85 -7.83
C ALA A 185 13.77 5.65 -7.90
N VAL A 186 13.25 4.42 -7.78
CA VAL A 186 14.06 3.19 -7.85
C VAL A 186 13.63 2.35 -9.05
N ASP A 187 14.59 1.90 -9.82
CA ASP A 187 14.38 1.03 -10.97
C ASP A 187 14.44 -0.46 -10.61
N GLY A 188 14.05 -1.35 -11.51
CA GLY A 188 14.00 -2.79 -11.26
C GLY A 188 15.36 -3.47 -11.05
N ASP A 189 16.47 -2.77 -11.31
CA ASP A 189 17.84 -3.23 -11.05
C ASP A 189 18.42 -2.62 -9.75
N GLY A 190 17.63 -1.84 -9.02
CA GLY A 190 18.04 -1.17 -7.79
C GLY A 190 18.84 0.12 -8.01
N ASN A 191 18.82 0.70 -9.22
CA ASN A 191 19.36 2.04 -9.43
C ASN A 191 18.44 3.08 -8.80
N ILE A 192 19.02 4.05 -8.10
CA ILE A 192 18.29 5.17 -7.51
C ILE A 192 18.48 6.39 -8.41
N ILE A 193 17.38 6.90 -8.95
CA ILE A 193 17.31 8.15 -9.71
C ILE A 193 17.00 9.28 -8.72
N VAL A 194 17.70 10.41 -8.84
CA VAL A 194 17.60 11.52 -7.89
C VAL A 194 17.35 12.82 -8.64
N ALA A 195 16.33 13.56 -8.24
CA ALA A 195 16.16 14.97 -8.61
C ALA A 195 17.05 15.84 -7.72
N ASP A 196 18.24 16.20 -8.20
CA ASP A 196 19.20 17.03 -7.46
C ASP A 196 18.89 18.51 -7.70
N ALA A 197 17.83 18.99 -7.05
CA ALA A 197 17.08 20.17 -7.48
C ALA A 197 17.92 21.45 -7.58
N ASN A 198 18.73 21.76 -6.58
CA ASN A 198 19.57 22.98 -6.62
C ASN A 198 20.85 22.80 -7.44
N ASN A 199 21.13 21.59 -7.93
CA ASN A 199 22.12 21.35 -8.99
C ASN A 199 21.47 21.27 -10.38
N HIS A 200 20.14 21.40 -10.48
CA HIS A 200 19.38 21.44 -11.73
C HIS A 200 19.65 20.25 -12.67
N CYS A 201 19.81 19.07 -12.10
CA CYS A 201 20.13 17.86 -12.84
C CYS A 201 19.47 16.62 -12.23
N ILE A 202 19.42 15.57 -13.04
CA ILE A 202 18.97 14.23 -12.66
C ILE A 202 20.21 13.36 -12.49
N ARG A 203 20.36 12.77 -11.31
CA ARG A 203 21.49 11.91 -10.95
C ARG A 203 21.03 10.45 -10.89
N LYS A 204 21.98 9.53 -11.05
CA LYS A 204 21.79 8.09 -10.87
C LYS A 204 22.84 7.56 -9.90
N LEU A 205 22.38 6.83 -8.90
CA LEU A 205 23.19 6.02 -7.98
C LEU A 205 22.98 4.55 -8.31
N THR A 206 24.05 3.81 -8.61
CA THR A 206 23.99 2.38 -8.86
C THR A 206 24.10 1.56 -7.56
N PRO A 207 23.67 0.29 -7.54
CA PRO A 207 23.87 -0.60 -6.39
C PRO A 207 25.35 -0.77 -5.99
N GLN A 208 26.28 -0.61 -6.94
CA GLN A 208 27.72 -0.64 -6.71
C GLN A 208 28.26 0.64 -6.06
N GLY A 209 27.41 1.62 -5.77
CA GLY A 209 27.78 2.84 -5.05
C GLY A 209 28.42 3.91 -5.93
N VAL A 210 28.05 3.98 -7.21
CA VAL A 210 28.54 5.02 -8.13
C VAL A 210 27.43 6.02 -8.41
N VAL A 211 27.68 7.29 -8.12
CA VAL A 211 26.82 8.42 -8.49
C VAL A 211 27.33 9.06 -9.77
N SER A 212 26.43 9.23 -10.74
CA SER A 212 26.68 9.90 -12.02
C SER A 212 25.53 10.83 -12.39
N THR A 213 25.80 11.85 -13.21
CA THR A 213 24.76 12.71 -13.78
C THR A 213 24.20 12.12 -15.07
N LEU A 214 22.88 11.88 -15.11
CA LEU A 214 22.18 11.38 -16.30
C LEU A 214 21.80 12.51 -17.25
N ALA A 215 21.26 13.61 -16.72
CA ALA A 215 20.78 14.72 -17.53
C ALA A 215 20.84 16.04 -16.77
N GLY A 216 21.06 17.14 -17.48
CA GLY A 216 21.27 18.45 -16.88
C GLY A 216 22.73 18.68 -16.46
N ALA A 217 23.24 19.88 -16.64
CA ALA A 217 24.62 20.21 -16.30
C ALA A 217 24.74 21.20 -15.14
N ALA A 218 25.53 20.85 -14.14
CA ALA A 218 26.16 21.82 -13.26
C ALA A 218 27.50 22.27 -13.88
N GLN A 219 27.77 23.58 -13.99
CA GLN A 219 29.07 24.03 -14.48
C GLN A 219 30.19 23.74 -13.48
N VAL A 220 31.27 23.18 -14.02
CA VAL A 220 32.52 22.82 -13.35
C VAL A 220 33.44 24.04 -13.26
N ASN A 221 33.06 25.11 -12.54
CA ASN A 221 33.93 26.30 -12.40
C ASN A 221 34.01 26.86 -10.96
N GLY A 222 33.99 25.98 -9.96
CA GLY A 222 34.47 26.28 -8.59
C GLY A 222 33.65 27.26 -7.73
N TYR A 223 32.72 28.02 -8.32
CA TYR A 223 31.80 28.91 -7.63
C TYR A 223 30.40 28.75 -8.22
N GLY A 224 29.53 28.10 -7.43
CA GLY A 224 28.26 27.51 -7.84
C GLY A 224 27.33 28.38 -8.68
N GLY A 225 26.93 27.79 -9.81
CA GLY A 225 25.75 28.14 -10.59
C GLY A 225 25.54 27.05 -11.62
N ALA A 226 24.65 26.10 -11.37
CA ALA A 226 24.24 25.15 -12.39
C ALA A 226 23.64 25.90 -13.59
N MET A 227 23.75 25.35 -14.81
CA MET A 227 23.17 25.98 -16.00
C MET A 227 21.65 25.76 -16.00
N LEU A 228 20.96 26.52 -15.14
CA LEU A 228 19.52 26.53 -15.08
C LEU A 228 18.92 27.03 -16.39
N GLY A 229 17.71 26.57 -16.68
CA GLY A 229 16.89 27.04 -17.79
C GLY A 229 16.18 25.90 -18.49
N TYR A 230 15.60 26.19 -19.64
CA TYR A 230 14.82 25.25 -20.41
C TYR A 230 15.55 24.92 -21.73
N ARG A 231 16.12 23.72 -21.82
CA ARG A 231 16.73 23.22 -23.05
C ARG A 231 16.59 21.71 -23.16
N ASN A 232 16.13 21.24 -24.33
CA ASN A 232 16.23 19.84 -24.73
C ASN A 232 17.64 19.55 -25.26
N GLY A 233 18.15 18.35 -25.00
CA GLY A 233 19.48 17.90 -25.42
C GLY A 233 19.78 16.52 -24.86
N GLU A 234 20.88 15.92 -25.33
CA GLU A 234 21.35 14.64 -24.82
C GLU A 234 22.16 14.85 -23.53
N GLY A 235 21.83 14.11 -22.48
CA GLY A 235 22.54 14.14 -21.20
C GLY A 235 22.79 15.54 -20.65
N LEU A 236 24.06 15.93 -20.59
CA LEU A 236 24.51 17.21 -20.03
C LEU A 236 24.16 18.44 -20.90
N ASP A 237 23.74 18.25 -22.16
CA ASP A 237 23.29 19.37 -23.01
C ASP A 237 21.87 19.86 -22.63
N ALA A 238 21.09 19.00 -21.97
CA ALA A 238 19.80 19.38 -21.42
C ALA A 238 19.95 20.41 -20.29
N ARG A 239 18.92 21.23 -20.10
CA ARG A 239 18.82 22.15 -18.96
C ARG A 239 17.46 22.00 -18.29
N PHE A 240 17.51 21.96 -16.97
CA PHE A 240 16.37 21.99 -16.06
C PHE A 240 16.44 23.24 -15.20
N SER A 241 15.34 23.57 -14.53
CA SER A 241 15.27 24.62 -13.53
C SER A 241 14.54 24.06 -12.30
N SER A 242 15.34 23.68 -11.31
CA SER A 242 14.89 23.03 -10.07
C SER A 242 13.96 21.82 -10.31
N PRO A 243 14.47 20.72 -10.91
CA PRO A 243 13.68 19.51 -11.05
C PRO A 243 13.23 19.03 -9.66
N ASP A 244 11.96 18.66 -9.57
CA ASP A 244 11.25 18.42 -8.30
C ASP A 244 10.95 16.92 -8.19
N GLY A 245 9.80 16.47 -8.73
CA GLY A 245 9.45 15.06 -8.81
C GLY A 245 10.14 14.28 -9.94
N VAL A 246 10.46 13.02 -9.70
CA VAL A 246 10.95 12.03 -10.68
C VAL A 246 10.17 10.73 -10.61
N ALA A 247 9.80 10.17 -11.75
CA ALA A 247 9.17 8.84 -11.84
C ALA A 247 9.77 8.05 -13.01
N ILE A 248 9.68 6.72 -12.95
CA ILE A 248 10.15 5.84 -14.03
C ILE A 248 8.93 5.21 -14.71
N ASP A 249 8.81 5.38 -16.02
CA ASP A 249 7.72 4.78 -16.80
C ASP A 249 7.98 3.30 -17.14
N GLN A 250 6.96 2.63 -17.72
CA GLN A 250 7.05 1.22 -18.11
C GLN A 250 8.03 0.96 -19.26
N GLN A 251 8.52 1.99 -19.95
CA GLN A 251 9.54 1.89 -20.98
C GLN A 251 10.95 2.16 -20.44
N GLY A 252 11.08 2.49 -19.15
CA GLY A 252 12.36 2.82 -18.52
C GLY A 252 12.82 4.26 -18.77
N ASN A 253 11.92 5.17 -19.15
CA ASN A 253 12.22 6.59 -19.19
C ASN A 253 11.98 7.23 -17.83
N ILE A 254 12.68 8.34 -17.56
CA ILE A 254 12.48 9.15 -16.36
C ILE A 254 11.56 10.31 -16.73
N ILE A 255 10.41 10.40 -16.08
CA ILE A 255 9.51 11.56 -16.11
C ILE A 255 9.99 12.53 -15.03
N VAL A 256 10.16 13.81 -15.38
CA VAL A 256 10.72 14.84 -14.50
C VAL A 256 9.75 16.02 -14.43
N CYS A 257 9.38 16.43 -13.23
CA CYS A 257 8.70 17.70 -12.98
C CYS A 257 9.73 18.84 -12.96
N ASP A 258 9.84 19.59 -14.05
CA ASP A 258 10.77 20.71 -14.21
C ASP A 258 10.13 21.99 -13.66
N ARG A 259 10.08 22.09 -12.34
CA ARG A 259 9.18 22.96 -11.55
C ARG A 259 9.20 24.42 -11.95
N GLU A 260 10.38 25.01 -12.06
CA GLU A 260 10.52 26.45 -12.39
C GLU A 260 10.44 26.72 -13.90
N ASN A 261 10.49 25.68 -14.73
CA ASN A 261 10.16 25.77 -16.15
C ASN A 261 8.69 25.42 -16.43
N HIS A 262 7.89 25.13 -15.40
CA HIS A 262 6.45 24.85 -15.48
C HIS A 262 6.08 23.74 -16.49
N CYS A 263 6.90 22.69 -16.58
CA CYS A 263 6.67 21.60 -17.53
C CYS A 263 7.07 20.24 -16.98
N ILE A 264 6.55 19.20 -17.62
CA ILE A 264 6.99 17.83 -17.43
C ILE A 264 7.93 17.48 -18.58
N ARG A 265 9.06 16.85 -18.25
CA ARG A 265 10.12 16.46 -19.19
C ARG A 265 10.30 14.95 -19.15
N VAL A 266 10.82 14.39 -20.24
CA VAL A 266 11.14 12.96 -20.32
C VAL A 266 12.62 12.78 -20.65
N VAL A 267 13.33 11.99 -19.87
CA VAL A 267 14.71 11.57 -20.11
C VAL A 267 14.70 10.11 -20.50
N ALA A 268 15.11 9.80 -21.73
CA ALA A 268 15.21 8.42 -22.20
C ALA A 268 16.44 7.74 -21.57
N ALA A 269 16.22 6.95 -20.52
CA ALA A 269 17.29 6.38 -19.69
C ALA A 269 17.45 4.85 -19.82
N ARG A 270 16.56 4.16 -20.57
CA ARG A 270 16.54 2.70 -20.75
C ARG A 270 16.72 1.94 -19.43
N LEU A 271 16.10 2.43 -18.36
CA LEU A 271 16.13 1.78 -17.05
C LEU A 271 15.27 0.52 -17.09
N THR A 272 15.57 -0.43 -16.22
CA THR A 272 14.64 -1.53 -15.98
C THR A 272 13.44 -0.93 -15.23
N PRO A 273 12.21 -1.01 -15.75
CA PRO A 273 11.05 -0.42 -15.09
C PRO A 273 10.94 -0.91 -13.64
N PRO A 274 10.41 -0.08 -12.72
CA PRO A 274 10.18 -0.52 -11.36
C PRO A 274 9.36 -1.80 -11.41
N ARG A 275 9.75 -2.80 -10.62
CA ARG A 275 8.83 -3.91 -10.37
C ARG A 275 7.64 -3.25 -9.68
N ILE A 276 6.50 -3.17 -10.37
CA ILE A 276 5.24 -2.92 -9.68
C ILE A 276 5.22 -4.01 -8.64
N SER A 277 5.32 -3.62 -7.38
CA SER A 277 5.02 -4.49 -6.28
C SER A 277 3.55 -4.84 -6.48
N GLN A 278 3.29 -5.88 -7.28
CA GLN A 278 2.06 -6.64 -7.12
C GLN A 278 1.97 -6.89 -5.62
N PRO A 279 0.79 -6.73 -4.99
CA PRO A 279 0.63 -7.04 -3.58
C PRO A 279 1.30 -8.39 -3.37
N ASN A 280 2.48 -8.35 -2.76
CA ASN A 280 3.38 -9.47 -2.86
C ASN A 280 2.62 -10.56 -2.12
N GLN A 281 2.62 -11.74 -2.71
CA GLN A 281 2.45 -12.94 -1.92
C GLN A 281 3.25 -12.75 -0.62
N PRO A 282 2.63 -13.03 0.52
CA PRO A 282 3.11 -12.62 1.84
C PRO A 282 4.61 -12.84 1.91
N ALA A 283 5.36 -11.75 2.18
CA ALA A 283 6.82 -11.66 2.25
C ALA A 283 7.43 -13.04 2.46
N HIS A 284 7.93 -13.69 1.39
CA HIS A 284 8.22 -15.13 1.34
C HIS A 284 8.44 -15.70 2.74
N GLU A 285 7.34 -16.10 3.41
CA GLU A 285 7.45 -17.15 4.40
C GLU A 285 8.16 -18.23 3.62
N SER A 286 9.31 -18.67 4.13
CA SER A 286 10.10 -19.65 3.40
C SER A 286 9.12 -20.70 2.88
N ALA A 287 9.12 -21.01 1.59
CA ALA A 287 8.08 -21.90 1.04
C ALA A 287 8.02 -23.23 1.83
N PHE A 288 9.13 -23.58 2.49
CA PHE A 288 9.25 -24.59 3.52
C PHE A 288 8.38 -24.34 4.76
N LEU A 289 8.44 -23.16 5.37
CA LEU A 289 7.65 -22.81 6.56
C LEU A 289 6.14 -22.77 6.28
N ALA A 290 5.70 -22.16 5.17
CA ALA A 290 4.29 -22.14 4.79
C ALA A 290 3.78 -23.55 4.45
N ALA A 291 4.58 -24.37 3.75
CA ALA A 291 4.26 -25.77 3.48
C ALA A 291 4.25 -26.61 4.77
N ASP A 292 5.15 -26.37 5.72
CA ASP A 292 5.21 -27.09 6.99
C ASP A 292 4.07 -26.67 7.93
N TYR A 293 3.66 -25.40 7.92
CA TYR A 293 2.42 -24.98 8.58
C TYR A 293 1.18 -25.60 7.91
N HIS A 294 1.14 -25.69 6.58
CA HIS A 294 0.05 -26.36 5.88
C HIS A 294 -0.03 -27.85 6.25
N LYS A 295 1.10 -28.55 6.26
CA LYS A 295 1.18 -29.93 6.77
C LYS A 295 0.78 -30.03 8.25
N GLY A 296 1.07 -29.01 9.04
CA GLY A 296 0.63 -28.91 10.43
C GLY A 296 -0.89 -28.83 10.57
N LEU A 297 -1.60 -28.23 9.61
CA LEU A 297 -3.07 -28.24 9.57
C LEU A 297 -3.63 -29.60 9.11
N GLU A 298 -2.87 -30.34 8.29
CA GLU A 298 -3.25 -31.68 7.82
C GLU A 298 -2.88 -32.81 8.81
N SER A 299 -1.95 -32.55 9.73
CA SER A 299 -1.55 -33.47 10.79
C SER A 299 -2.37 -33.26 12.07
N SER A 300 -2.73 -34.35 12.75
CA SER A 300 -3.32 -34.31 14.09
C SER A 300 -2.28 -34.15 15.20
N ASP A 301 -0.99 -34.12 14.87
CA ASP A 301 0.07 -34.06 15.88
C ASP A 301 0.11 -32.69 16.55
N PHE A 302 0.23 -32.69 17.88
CA PHE A 302 0.40 -31.48 18.72
C PHE A 302 -0.73 -30.44 18.65
N HIS A 303 -1.87 -30.73 18.02
CA HIS A 303 -3.05 -29.87 18.08
C HIS A 303 -3.51 -29.72 19.54
N ASP A 304 -3.81 -28.50 19.96
CA ASP A 304 -4.24 -28.19 21.31
C ASP A 304 -5.69 -27.66 21.34
N VAL A 305 -6.27 -27.36 20.18
CA VAL A 305 -7.68 -26.98 20.02
C VAL A 305 -8.34 -27.70 18.86
N THR A 306 -9.61 -28.06 19.02
CA THR A 306 -10.48 -28.62 17.97
C THR A 306 -11.68 -27.72 17.77
N PHE A 307 -11.90 -27.24 16.56
CA PHE A 307 -13.13 -26.53 16.20
C PHE A 307 -14.18 -27.52 15.72
N VAL A 308 -15.43 -27.35 16.17
CA VAL A 308 -16.58 -28.11 15.67
C VAL A 308 -17.43 -27.17 14.83
N VAL A 309 -17.46 -27.41 13.52
CA VAL A 309 -18.17 -26.61 12.50
C VAL A 309 -19.05 -27.57 11.70
N ASP A 310 -20.36 -27.38 11.66
CA ASP A 310 -21.29 -28.29 10.97
C ASP A 310 -21.11 -29.79 11.29
N ASN A 311 -20.84 -30.11 12.57
CA ASN A 311 -20.49 -31.44 13.08
C ASN A 311 -19.15 -32.01 12.58
N GLU A 312 -18.40 -31.27 11.77
CA GLU A 312 -17.03 -31.60 11.41
C GLU A 312 -16.06 -31.11 12.49
N ARG A 313 -15.10 -31.96 12.87
CA ARG A 313 -14.04 -31.65 13.84
C ARG A 313 -12.78 -31.25 13.10
N ILE A 314 -12.30 -30.03 13.34
CA ILE A 314 -11.16 -29.42 12.65
C ILE A 314 -10.06 -29.13 13.69
N PRO A 315 -8.99 -29.94 13.77
CA PRO A 315 -7.89 -29.70 14.70
C PRO A 315 -7.07 -28.46 14.29
N ALA A 316 -6.52 -27.75 15.28
CA ALA A 316 -5.68 -26.58 15.08
C ALA A 316 -4.78 -26.30 16.30
N HIS A 317 -3.96 -25.25 16.19
CA HIS A 317 -2.93 -24.85 17.14
C HIS A 317 -3.21 -23.43 17.64
N ARG A 318 -3.50 -23.25 18.93
CA ARG A 318 -3.82 -21.94 19.54
C ARG A 318 -2.70 -20.93 19.31
N PHE A 319 -1.44 -21.36 19.44
CA PHE A 319 -0.28 -20.48 19.27
C PHE A 319 -0.23 -19.87 17.86
N VAL A 320 -0.40 -20.69 16.82
CA VAL A 320 -0.40 -20.23 15.42
C VAL A 320 -1.52 -19.21 15.22
N LEU A 321 -2.75 -19.56 15.63
CA LEU A 321 -3.92 -18.71 15.48
C LEU A 321 -3.79 -17.38 16.25
N ALA A 322 -3.38 -17.42 17.51
CA ALA A 322 -3.17 -16.22 18.33
C ALA A 322 -2.04 -15.32 17.81
N SER A 323 -1.04 -15.89 17.14
CA SER A 323 0.04 -15.10 16.53
C SER A 323 -0.43 -14.35 15.27
N ARG A 324 -1.46 -14.86 14.58
CA ARG A 324 -1.90 -14.37 13.25
C ARG A 324 -3.28 -13.70 13.22
N CYS A 325 -4.03 -13.72 14.31
CA CYS A 325 -5.39 -13.21 14.36
C CYS A 325 -5.73 -12.67 15.76
N GLU A 326 -6.11 -11.40 15.84
CA GLU A 326 -6.46 -10.74 17.11
C GLU A 326 -7.71 -11.33 17.76
N TYR A 327 -8.69 -11.77 16.95
CA TYR A 327 -9.86 -12.48 17.45
C TYR A 327 -9.45 -13.75 18.21
N PHE A 328 -8.61 -14.60 17.61
CA PHE A 328 -8.14 -15.83 18.26
C PHE A 328 -7.23 -15.54 19.45
N ARG A 329 -6.40 -14.50 19.39
CA ARG A 329 -5.60 -14.04 20.54
C ARG A 329 -6.48 -13.68 21.72
N SER A 330 -7.53 -12.90 21.46
CA SER A 330 -8.51 -12.49 22.47
C SER A 330 -9.31 -13.68 23.01
N MET A 331 -9.67 -14.61 22.12
CA MET A 331 -10.40 -15.83 22.45
C MET A 331 -9.62 -16.75 23.41
N PHE A 332 -8.30 -16.89 23.20
CA PHE A 332 -7.46 -17.79 24.00
C PHE A 332 -6.84 -17.11 25.24
N GLY A 333 -6.79 -15.78 25.28
CA GLY A 333 -6.28 -15.01 26.43
C GLY A 333 -4.78 -14.70 26.37
N GLU A 334 -4.33 -13.78 27.23
CA GLU A 334 -2.93 -13.36 27.33
C GLU A 334 -2.08 -14.32 28.19
N GLY A 335 -0.82 -14.56 27.77
CA GLY A 335 0.17 -15.31 28.54
C GLY A 335 0.15 -16.85 28.37
N PHE A 336 -0.54 -17.38 27.35
CA PHE A 336 -0.67 -18.83 27.08
C PHE A 336 -1.08 -19.65 28.30
N GLN A 337 -1.80 -19.04 29.24
CA GLN A 337 -2.39 -19.76 30.37
C GLN A 337 -3.53 -20.61 29.80
N GLU A 338 -3.50 -21.93 30.01
CA GLU A 338 -4.57 -22.84 29.59
C GLU A 338 -5.90 -22.39 30.18
N ARG A 339 -6.68 -21.64 29.40
CA ARG A 339 -8.05 -21.26 29.72
C ARG A 339 -8.94 -21.79 28.61
N GLY A 340 -9.80 -22.74 28.95
CA GLY A 340 -10.91 -23.17 28.10
C GLY A 340 -10.87 -24.63 27.67
N SER A 341 -12.00 -25.07 27.13
CA SER A 341 -12.19 -26.39 26.52
C SER A 341 -11.23 -26.60 25.33
N ASN A 342 -10.74 -27.83 25.16
CA ASN A 342 -10.01 -28.25 23.95
C ASN A 342 -10.92 -28.35 22.73
N GLU A 343 -12.23 -28.23 22.91
CA GLU A 343 -13.23 -28.20 21.86
C GLU A 343 -13.97 -26.86 21.85
N VAL A 344 -13.94 -26.18 20.70
CA VAL A 344 -14.60 -24.90 20.45
C VAL A 344 -15.71 -25.11 19.42
N LYS A 345 -16.96 -24.86 19.79
CA LYS A 345 -18.09 -24.93 18.85
C LYS A 345 -18.23 -23.61 18.10
N VAL A 346 -18.20 -23.68 16.77
CA VAL A 346 -18.56 -22.54 15.91
C VAL A 346 -20.08 -22.57 15.76
N SER A 347 -20.75 -21.67 16.47
CA SER A 347 -22.21 -21.68 16.65
C SER A 347 -22.98 -20.79 15.67
N ASP A 348 -22.29 -20.01 14.83
CA ASP A 348 -22.96 -19.14 13.87
C ASP A 348 -23.53 -19.98 12.70
N LYS A 349 -24.83 -19.82 12.46
CA LYS A 349 -25.52 -20.48 11.36
C LYS A 349 -25.10 -19.78 10.07
N GLY A 350 -24.43 -20.52 9.19
CA GLY A 350 -23.94 -20.01 7.91
C GLY A 350 -22.42 -19.84 7.81
N ILE A 351 -21.66 -20.53 8.67
CA ILE A 351 -20.25 -20.83 8.40
C ILE A 351 -20.11 -22.32 8.15
N SER A 352 -19.81 -22.68 6.91
CA SER A 352 -19.50 -24.02 6.49
C SER A 352 -18.11 -24.44 6.97
N ALA A 353 -17.94 -25.75 7.19
CA ALA A 353 -16.62 -26.29 7.49
C ALA A 353 -15.60 -26.01 6.37
N ALA A 354 -16.04 -25.89 5.11
CA ALA A 354 -15.18 -25.55 3.97
C ALA A 354 -14.66 -24.11 4.07
N ALA A 355 -15.53 -23.13 4.35
CA ALA A 355 -15.13 -21.74 4.54
C ALA A 355 -14.24 -21.58 5.78
N PHE A 356 -14.55 -22.27 6.88
CA PHE A 356 -13.70 -22.25 8.06
C PHE A 356 -12.31 -22.85 7.79
N LYS A 357 -12.22 -23.96 7.04
CA LYS A 357 -10.92 -24.51 6.60
C LYS A 357 -10.15 -23.53 5.72
N ALA A 358 -10.81 -22.82 4.81
CA ALA A 358 -10.16 -21.79 3.99
C ALA A 358 -9.58 -20.66 4.84
N LEU A 359 -10.32 -20.19 5.86
CA LEU A 359 -9.80 -19.26 6.86
C LEU A 359 -8.55 -19.80 7.57
N LEU A 360 -8.57 -21.06 8.04
CA LEU A 360 -7.41 -21.66 8.69
C LEU A 360 -6.22 -21.79 7.73
N LYS A 361 -6.43 -22.21 6.48
CA LYS A 361 -5.37 -22.27 5.46
C LYS A 361 -4.70 -20.91 5.26
N TYR A 362 -5.49 -19.84 5.23
CA TYR A 362 -4.94 -18.48 5.17
C TYR A 362 -4.12 -18.14 6.43
N LEU A 363 -4.64 -18.41 7.63
CA LEU A 363 -3.94 -18.09 8.88
C LEU A 363 -2.64 -18.90 9.08
N TYR A 364 -2.57 -20.11 8.52
CA TYR A 364 -1.38 -20.97 8.64
C TYR A 364 -0.33 -20.70 7.56
N ALA A 365 -0.76 -20.50 6.32
CA ALA A 365 0.13 -20.51 5.16
C ALA A 365 0.02 -19.26 4.28
N GLY A 366 -0.73 -18.25 4.71
CA GLY A 366 -1.01 -17.06 3.89
C GLY A 366 -1.76 -17.37 2.60
N CYS A 367 -2.39 -18.54 2.48
CA CYS A 367 -3.04 -18.99 1.26
C CYS A 367 -4.29 -18.15 0.97
N MET A 368 -4.23 -17.35 -0.10
CA MET A 368 -5.34 -16.51 -0.56
C MET A 368 -6.24 -17.21 -1.58
N GLU A 369 -5.95 -18.46 -1.95
CA GLU A 369 -6.78 -19.22 -2.87
C GLU A 369 -8.10 -19.62 -2.19
N VAL A 370 -9.18 -18.98 -2.63
CA VAL A 370 -10.54 -19.24 -2.18
C VAL A 370 -11.37 -19.73 -3.36
N GLU A 371 -12.10 -20.83 -3.20
CA GLU A 371 -13.00 -21.32 -4.24
C GLU A 371 -14.15 -20.33 -4.51
N ASP A 372 -14.53 -20.16 -5.77
CA ASP A 372 -15.53 -19.16 -6.19
C ASP A 372 -16.88 -19.32 -5.47
N GLY A 373 -17.27 -20.55 -5.13
CA GLY A 373 -18.48 -20.87 -4.39
C GLY A 373 -18.44 -20.44 -2.91
N LEU A 374 -17.25 -20.22 -2.36
CA LEU A 374 -17.05 -19.81 -0.97
C LEU A 374 -16.90 -18.29 -0.83
N LEU A 375 -16.71 -17.53 -1.91
CA LEU A 375 -16.37 -16.10 -1.82
C LEU A 375 -17.34 -15.28 -0.96
N VAL A 376 -18.66 -15.44 -1.15
CA VAL A 376 -19.68 -14.70 -0.38
C VAL A 376 -19.64 -15.10 1.11
N GLU A 377 -19.52 -16.40 1.37
CA GLU A 377 -19.43 -16.93 2.74
C GLU A 377 -18.13 -16.49 3.43
N MET A 378 -17.03 -16.43 2.69
CA MET A 378 -15.73 -15.98 3.20
C MET A 378 -15.74 -14.52 3.63
N VAL A 379 -16.53 -13.64 3.00
CA VAL A 379 -16.71 -12.27 3.50
C VAL A 379 -17.30 -12.31 4.92
N LYS A 380 -18.36 -13.08 5.16
CA LYS A 380 -18.96 -13.26 6.50
C LYS A 380 -17.94 -13.84 7.49
N VAL A 381 -17.25 -14.92 7.10
CA VAL A 381 -16.25 -15.59 7.94
C VAL A 381 -15.14 -14.61 8.33
N CYS A 382 -14.57 -13.91 7.35
CA CYS A 382 -13.48 -12.97 7.62
C CYS A 382 -13.93 -11.79 8.47
N ASP A 383 -15.15 -11.26 8.30
CA ASP A 383 -15.69 -10.22 9.16
C ASP A 383 -15.87 -10.72 10.61
N GLN A 384 -16.40 -11.94 10.79
CA GLN A 384 -16.58 -12.54 12.11
C GLN A 384 -15.24 -12.77 12.86
N TYR A 385 -14.21 -13.22 12.15
CA TYR A 385 -12.89 -13.52 12.72
C TYR A 385 -11.89 -12.37 12.57
N GLN A 386 -12.34 -11.19 12.11
CA GLN A 386 -11.53 -9.97 11.96
C GLN A 386 -10.29 -10.14 11.06
N VAL A 387 -10.43 -10.88 9.96
CA VAL A 387 -9.34 -11.16 9.00
C VAL A 387 -9.49 -10.27 7.75
N VAL A 388 -9.15 -8.99 7.91
CA VAL A 388 -9.42 -7.92 6.93
C VAL A 388 -8.78 -8.18 5.56
N HIS A 389 -7.53 -8.64 5.50
CA HIS A 389 -6.85 -8.87 4.22
C HIS A 389 -7.52 -9.93 3.35
N LEU A 390 -7.90 -11.07 3.95
CA LEU A 390 -8.61 -12.12 3.23
C LEU A 390 -10.03 -11.69 2.85
N ARG A 391 -10.69 -10.91 3.73
CA ARG A 391 -11.99 -10.29 3.44
C ARG A 391 -11.92 -9.40 2.20
N ASP A 392 -10.96 -8.49 2.16
CA ASP A 392 -10.81 -7.53 1.06
C ASP A 392 -10.36 -8.23 -0.23
N HIS A 393 -9.56 -9.29 -0.14
CA HIS A 393 -9.30 -10.16 -1.29
C HIS A 393 -10.58 -10.80 -1.84
N CYS A 394 -11.42 -11.39 -0.98
CA CYS A 394 -12.69 -11.97 -1.40
C CYS A 394 -13.62 -10.93 -2.01
N MET A 395 -13.69 -9.72 -1.43
CA MET A 395 -14.49 -8.60 -1.97
C MET A 395 -13.99 -8.15 -3.34
N ARG A 396 -12.66 -8.03 -3.54
CA ARG A 396 -12.09 -7.69 -4.86
C ARG A 396 -12.45 -8.74 -5.91
N ARG A 397 -12.36 -10.02 -5.55
CA ARG A 397 -12.76 -11.13 -6.44
C ARG A 397 -14.25 -11.11 -6.75
N LEU A 398 -15.12 -10.90 -5.76
CA LEU A 398 -16.57 -10.75 -6.00
C LEU A 398 -16.87 -9.60 -6.98
N ASN A 399 -16.15 -8.49 -6.89
CA ASN A 399 -16.35 -7.35 -7.77
C ASN A 399 -15.78 -7.56 -9.18
N ALA A 400 -14.62 -8.21 -9.29
CA ALA A 400 -13.94 -8.45 -10.56
C ALA A 400 -14.55 -9.61 -11.35
N ASP A 401 -14.96 -10.67 -10.64
CA ASP A 401 -15.36 -11.95 -11.22
C ASP A 401 -16.89 -12.10 -11.35
N ILE A 402 -17.68 -11.05 -11.05
CA ILE A 402 -19.13 -11.11 -11.24
C ILE A 402 -19.48 -11.22 -12.72
N THR A 403 -20.22 -12.27 -13.07
CA THR A 403 -20.62 -12.60 -14.45
C THR A 403 -22.10 -12.95 -14.54
N GLU A 404 -22.60 -13.11 -15.77
CA GLU A 404 -23.95 -13.64 -15.97
C GLU A 404 -24.17 -15.04 -15.37
N HIS A 405 -23.10 -15.84 -15.22
CA HIS A 405 -23.19 -17.24 -14.81
C HIS A 405 -23.16 -17.45 -13.29
N ASN A 406 -22.55 -16.55 -12.52
CA ASN A 406 -22.44 -16.69 -11.06
C ASN A 406 -23.31 -15.71 -10.26
N ALA A 407 -23.75 -14.58 -10.84
CA ALA A 407 -24.42 -13.52 -10.09
C ALA A 407 -25.70 -13.96 -9.38
N ILE A 408 -26.51 -14.84 -9.98
CA ILE A 408 -27.72 -15.36 -9.31
C ILE A 408 -27.36 -16.28 -8.14
N GLY A 409 -26.34 -17.13 -8.30
CA GLY A 409 -25.88 -18.01 -7.22
C GLY A 409 -25.36 -17.21 -6.03
N TRP A 410 -24.51 -16.22 -6.27
CA TRP A 410 -24.02 -15.32 -5.23
C TRP A 410 -25.14 -14.49 -4.59
N LEU A 411 -26.15 -14.06 -5.34
CA LEU A 411 -27.30 -13.33 -4.79
C LEU A 411 -28.10 -14.19 -3.81
N VAL A 412 -28.38 -15.44 -4.20
CA VAL A 412 -29.10 -16.39 -3.35
C VAL A 412 -28.29 -16.69 -2.08
N GLN A 413 -26.98 -16.92 -2.22
CA GLN A 413 -26.09 -17.13 -1.07
C GLN A 413 -26.06 -15.92 -0.13
N ALA A 414 -25.89 -14.71 -0.68
CA ALA A 414 -25.88 -13.47 0.11
C ALA A 414 -27.25 -13.18 0.76
N HIS A 415 -28.35 -13.66 0.17
CA HIS A 415 -29.68 -13.54 0.79
C HIS A 415 -29.86 -14.47 1.98
N ALA A 416 -29.25 -15.66 1.94
CA ALA A 416 -29.33 -16.64 3.01
C ALA A 416 -28.40 -16.31 4.21
N LEU A 417 -27.35 -15.52 3.99
CA LEU A 417 -26.36 -15.15 5.00
C LEU A 417 -26.66 -13.79 5.62
N GLN A 418 -26.52 -13.70 6.95
CA GLN A 418 -26.53 -12.42 7.67
C GLN A 418 -25.12 -11.82 7.73
N GLY A 419 -25.01 -10.49 7.68
CA GLY A 419 -23.73 -9.77 7.79
C GLY A 419 -23.02 -9.52 6.46
N VAL A 420 -23.67 -9.80 5.33
CA VAL A 420 -23.14 -9.58 3.97
C VAL A 420 -24.08 -8.71 3.13
N GLU A 421 -24.78 -7.77 3.78
CA GLU A 421 -25.80 -6.92 3.16
C GLU A 421 -25.23 -6.05 2.03
N MET A 422 -23.98 -5.59 2.17
CA MET A 422 -23.27 -4.87 1.10
C MET A 422 -23.07 -5.75 -0.14
N VAL A 423 -22.59 -6.99 0.03
CA VAL A 423 -22.40 -7.94 -1.09
C VAL A 423 -23.74 -8.19 -1.76
N LYS A 424 -24.79 -8.45 -0.99
CA LYS A 424 -26.15 -8.62 -1.52
C LYS A 424 -26.58 -7.41 -2.35
N GLN A 425 -26.35 -6.21 -1.84
CA GLN A 425 -26.72 -4.95 -2.48
C GLN A 425 -25.98 -4.74 -3.82
N ASP A 426 -24.69 -5.06 -3.89
CA ASP A 426 -23.90 -4.94 -5.12
C ASP A 426 -24.31 -5.99 -6.15
N VAL A 427 -24.46 -7.25 -5.73
CA VAL A 427 -24.85 -8.34 -6.61
C VAL A 427 -26.27 -8.14 -7.15
N VAL A 428 -27.23 -7.72 -6.32
CA VAL A 428 -28.59 -7.43 -6.83
C VAL A 428 -28.61 -6.24 -7.78
N THR A 429 -27.63 -5.32 -7.70
CA THR A 429 -27.53 -4.16 -8.63
C THR A 429 -27.09 -4.68 -9.98
N TYR A 430 -26.08 -5.54 -9.98
CA TYR A 430 -25.58 -6.19 -11.18
C TYR A 430 -26.66 -7.04 -11.83
N VAL A 431 -27.37 -7.88 -11.07
CA VAL A 431 -28.44 -8.75 -11.58
C VAL A 431 -29.56 -7.92 -12.19
N ALA A 432 -30.03 -6.86 -11.53
CA ALA A 432 -31.09 -6.00 -12.05
C ALA A 432 -30.71 -5.36 -13.40
N ARG A 433 -29.49 -4.82 -13.52
CA ARG A 433 -28.96 -4.24 -14.75
C ARG A 433 -28.80 -5.25 -15.88
N ASN A 434 -28.41 -6.48 -15.55
CA ASN A 434 -28.03 -7.51 -16.52
C ASN A 434 -29.09 -8.61 -16.70
N TYR A 435 -30.29 -8.48 -16.11
CA TYR A 435 -31.29 -9.54 -16.06
C TYR A 435 -31.62 -10.16 -17.43
N ARG A 436 -31.80 -9.31 -18.46
CA ARG A 436 -32.06 -9.78 -19.84
C ARG A 436 -30.86 -10.55 -20.44
N LYS A 437 -29.64 -10.14 -20.10
CA LYS A 437 -28.39 -10.79 -20.55
C LYS A 437 -28.23 -12.14 -19.87
N ILE A 438 -28.51 -12.21 -18.56
CA ILE A 438 -28.56 -13.45 -17.77
C ILE A 438 -29.58 -14.41 -18.37
N GLY A 439 -30.80 -13.97 -18.66
CA GLY A 439 -31.84 -14.81 -19.27
C GLY A 439 -31.48 -15.40 -20.65
N ARG A 440 -30.52 -14.79 -21.36
CA ARG A 440 -30.02 -15.29 -22.65
C ARG A 440 -28.80 -16.21 -22.50
N ARG A 441 -27.88 -15.90 -21.58
CA ARG A 441 -26.57 -16.54 -21.48
C ARG A 441 -26.45 -17.57 -20.35
N ALA A 442 -27.25 -17.43 -19.31
CA ALA A 442 -27.21 -18.24 -18.11
C ALA A 442 -28.64 -18.57 -17.63
N LYS A 443 -29.55 -18.90 -18.56
CA LYS A 443 -30.97 -19.14 -18.25
C LYS A 443 -31.20 -20.16 -17.14
N SER A 444 -30.34 -21.18 -17.05
CA SER A 444 -30.42 -22.21 -16.01
C SER A 444 -30.24 -21.67 -14.59
N THR A 445 -29.51 -20.58 -14.40
CA THR A 445 -29.27 -20.02 -13.05
C THR A 445 -30.49 -19.31 -12.51
N LEU A 446 -31.40 -18.83 -13.37
CA LEU A 446 -32.65 -18.18 -12.94
C LEU A 446 -33.58 -19.12 -12.18
N ALA A 447 -33.48 -20.43 -12.38
CA ALA A 447 -34.25 -21.42 -11.61
C ALA A 447 -33.95 -21.36 -10.10
N LEU A 448 -32.76 -20.88 -9.71
CA LEU A 448 -32.43 -20.66 -8.30
C LEU A 448 -33.32 -19.59 -7.65
N LEU A 449 -33.95 -18.69 -8.42
CA LEU A 449 -34.86 -17.69 -7.88
C LEU A 449 -36.27 -18.23 -7.59
N ASP A 450 -36.62 -19.41 -8.10
CA ASP A 450 -37.98 -19.97 -7.95
C ASP A 450 -38.31 -20.24 -6.47
N GLU A 451 -37.30 -20.56 -5.66
CA GLU A 451 -37.42 -20.76 -4.21
C GLU A 451 -37.37 -19.45 -3.40
N HIS A 452 -37.10 -18.30 -4.05
CA HIS A 452 -36.87 -17.01 -3.40
C HIS A 452 -37.71 -15.87 -4.03
N PRO A 453 -39.05 -15.88 -3.91
CA PRO A 453 -39.93 -14.86 -4.50
C PRO A 453 -39.65 -13.44 -3.97
N SER A 454 -39.11 -13.32 -2.76
CA SER A 454 -38.63 -12.05 -2.20
C SER A 454 -37.51 -11.42 -3.04
N LEU A 455 -36.55 -12.23 -3.51
CA LEU A 455 -35.46 -11.76 -4.37
C LEU A 455 -35.96 -11.34 -5.75
N VAL A 456 -36.93 -12.07 -6.30
CA VAL A 456 -37.55 -11.69 -7.59
C VAL A 456 -38.18 -10.30 -7.48
N LYS A 457 -38.95 -10.06 -6.41
CA LYS A 457 -39.53 -8.74 -6.16
C LYS A 457 -38.45 -7.66 -6.01
N GLU A 458 -37.41 -7.93 -5.22
CA GLU A 458 -36.30 -6.99 -5.00
C GLU A 458 -35.56 -6.64 -6.30
N ILE A 459 -35.32 -7.63 -7.18
CA ILE A 459 -34.73 -7.39 -8.50
C ILE A 459 -35.63 -6.49 -9.35
N LEU A 460 -36.94 -6.76 -9.39
CA LEU A 460 -37.90 -5.97 -10.18
C LEU A 460 -38.03 -4.53 -9.65
N ASP A 461 -38.14 -4.35 -8.34
CA ASP A 461 -38.20 -3.02 -7.70
C ASP A 461 -36.94 -2.21 -8.03
N ARG A 462 -35.78 -2.87 -8.11
CA ARG A 462 -34.52 -2.24 -8.52
C ARG A 462 -34.45 -1.88 -10.00
N GLN A 463 -35.10 -2.65 -10.87
CA GLN A 463 -35.20 -2.29 -12.29
C GLN A 463 -36.09 -1.07 -12.53
N VAL A 464 -37.09 -0.85 -11.67
CA VAL A 464 -37.98 0.32 -11.76
C VAL A 464 -37.31 1.60 -11.25
N THR A 465 -36.38 1.47 -10.29
CA THR A 465 -35.67 2.60 -9.69
C THR A 465 -34.36 2.98 -10.40
N MET A 466 -33.96 2.23 -11.42
CA MET A 466 -32.83 2.50 -12.31
C MET A 466 -33.29 3.12 -13.63
#